data_AF-A0A7S2IG02-F1
#
_entry.id   AF-A0A7S2IG02-F1
#
_cell.length_a   1.000
_cell.length_b   1.000
_cell.length_c   1.000
_cell.angle_alpha   90.00
_cell.angle_beta   90.00
_cell.angle_gamma   90.00
#
_symmetry.space_group_name_H-M   'P 1'
#
loop_
_entity.id
_entity.type
_entity.pdbx_description
1 polymer ?
#
loop_
_entity_poly.entity_id
_entity_poly.type
_entity_poly.pdbx_seq_one_letter_code
_entity_poly.pdbx_strand_id
1 'polypeptide(L)'
;MLVDWGPAWLTKAFHKAGTMPSDNSIKRIKLNEENKVTTGNNGGKFFFEVEYQRDDGLHTRLFAKVPYPMDTKTHSDRLSSSVYKQPQELYELNTYRLLE
;
A
#
# COMPACT_ATOMS: atom_id res chain seq x y z
N MET A 1 8.76 3.97 3.92
CA MET A 1 8.50 3.07 2.78
C MET A 1 8.12 3.82 1.50
N LEU A 2 6.94 4.48 1.41
CA LEU A 2 6.59 5.25 0.19
C LEU A 2 7.55 6.41 -0.08
N VAL A 3 7.90 7.17 0.96
CA VAL A 3 8.88 8.27 0.87
C VAL A 3 10.25 7.74 0.42
N ASP A 4 10.65 6.56 0.88
CA ASP A 4 11.93 5.93 0.52
C ASP A 4 11.95 5.47 -0.94
N TRP A 5 10.83 5.00 -1.48
CA TRP A 5 10.71 4.66 -2.91
C TRP A 5 10.73 5.89 -3.81
N GLY A 6 10.10 6.97 -3.35
CA GLY A 6 10.15 8.28 -3.98
C GLY A 6 9.37 8.42 -5.30
N PRO A 7 9.40 9.63 -5.90
CA PRO A 7 8.61 9.97 -7.08
C PRO A 7 8.91 9.13 -8.33
N ALA A 8 10.18 8.76 -8.54
CA ALA A 8 10.61 7.98 -9.71
C ALA A 8 10.01 6.57 -9.70
N TRP A 9 9.99 5.92 -8.53
CA TRP A 9 9.38 4.61 -8.38
C TRP A 9 7.87 4.67 -8.65
N LEU A 10 7.19 5.67 -8.08
CA LEU A 10 5.74 5.82 -8.24
C LEU A 10 5.36 6.17 -9.69
N THR A 11 6.20 6.98 -10.37
CA THR A 11 6.07 7.27 -11.80
C THR A 11 6.10 5.98 -12.62
N LYS A 12 7.10 5.13 -12.37
CA LYS A 12 7.20 3.82 -13.04
C LYS A 12 5.99 2.93 -12.76
N ALA A 13 5.48 2.93 -11.53
CA ALA A 13 4.29 2.17 -11.17
C ALA A 13 3.05 2.65 -11.93
N PHE A 14 2.83 3.98 -12.03
CA PHE A 14 1.68 4.56 -12.71
C PHE A 14 1.72 4.32 -14.23
N HIS A 15 2.91 4.46 -14.84
CA HIS A 15 3.11 4.11 -16.25
C HIS A 15 2.86 2.62 -16.49
N LYS A 16 3.35 1.74 -15.60
CA LYS A 16 3.13 0.30 -15.73
C LYS A 16 1.65 -0.08 -15.59
N ALA A 17 0.90 0.65 -14.76
CA ALA A 17 -0.53 0.47 -14.58
C ALA A 17 -1.37 1.13 -15.69
N GLY A 18 -0.78 1.98 -16.54
CA GLY A 18 -1.49 2.74 -17.58
C GLY A 18 -2.38 3.86 -17.03
N THR A 19 -2.17 4.29 -15.78
CA THR A 19 -3.00 5.30 -15.11
C THR A 19 -2.45 6.73 -15.25
N MET A 20 -1.31 6.89 -15.92
CA MET A 20 -0.67 8.18 -16.21
C MET A 20 -0.05 8.13 -17.60
N PRO A 21 -0.18 9.20 -18.42
CA PRO A 21 0.49 9.29 -19.72
C PRO A 21 2.00 9.06 -19.61
N SER A 22 2.56 8.34 -20.58
CA SER A 22 3.97 7.92 -20.55
C SER A 22 4.99 9.06 -20.59
N ASP A 23 4.55 10.25 -21.01
CA ASP A 23 5.36 11.47 -21.09
C ASP A 23 5.19 12.39 -19.87
N ASN A 24 4.36 12.00 -18.89
CA ASN A 24 4.20 12.71 -17.62
C ASN A 24 5.04 12.03 -16.52
N SER A 25 5.15 12.65 -15.36
CA SER A 25 5.86 12.09 -14.22
C SER A 25 5.38 12.72 -12.91
N ILE A 26 5.74 12.10 -11.79
CA ILE A 26 5.50 12.65 -10.46
C ILE A 26 6.76 13.43 -10.05
N LYS A 27 6.59 14.71 -9.70
CA LYS A 27 7.64 15.59 -9.18
C LYS A 27 7.88 15.37 -7.69
N ARG A 28 6.80 15.27 -6.92
CA ARG A 28 6.84 15.26 -5.46
C ARG A 28 5.77 14.36 -4.89
N ILE A 29 6.10 13.74 -3.76
CA ILE A 29 5.18 13.00 -2.90
C ILE A 29 5.15 13.72 -1.55
N LYS A 30 3.95 13.95 -1.00
CA LYS A 30 3.74 14.47 0.34
C LYS A 30 2.90 13.47 1.14
N LEU A 31 3.50 12.85 2.14
CA LEU A 31 2.79 11.91 3.02
C LEU A 31 1.86 12.67 3.97
N ASN A 32 0.67 12.14 4.22
CA ASN A 32 -0.20 12.62 5.29
C ASN A 32 0.15 11.87 6.58
N GLU A 33 0.96 12.49 7.43
CA GLU A 33 1.43 11.89 8.69
C GLU A 33 0.41 11.97 9.82
N GLU A 34 -0.54 12.90 9.73
CA GLU A 34 -1.59 13.13 10.72
C GLU A 34 -2.64 12.00 10.69
N ASN A 35 -3.00 11.54 9.50
CA ASN A 35 -4.09 10.58 9.31
C ASN A 35 -3.53 9.17 9.09
N LYS A 36 -3.27 8.46 10.19
CA LYS A 36 -2.79 7.08 10.18
C LYS A 36 -3.95 6.10 10.03
N VAL A 37 -3.87 5.23 9.03
CA VAL A 37 -4.84 4.13 8.86
C VAL A 37 -4.33 2.92 9.63
N THR A 38 -4.83 2.76 10.86
CA THR A 38 -4.47 1.65 11.77
C THR A 38 -5.42 0.45 11.66
N THR A 39 -6.44 0.55 10.81
CA THR A 39 -7.45 -0.49 10.58
C THR A 39 -7.23 -1.21 9.25
N GLY A 40 -7.93 -2.34 9.06
CA GLY A 40 -7.78 -3.21 7.90
C GLY A 40 -6.53 -4.11 7.98
N ASN A 41 -6.63 -5.30 7.41
CA ASN A 41 -5.64 -6.36 7.56
C ASN A 41 -4.34 -6.14 6.73
N ASN A 42 -3.35 -7.01 6.96
CA ASN A 42 -2.08 -7.22 6.24
C ASN A 42 -1.56 -6.08 5.35
N GLY A 43 -0.88 -5.10 5.95
CA GLY A 43 -0.13 -4.08 5.21
C GLY A 43 -0.19 -2.68 5.80
N GLY A 44 0.89 -1.93 5.57
CA GLY A 44 0.98 -0.51 5.85
C GLY A 44 0.03 0.26 4.92
N LYS A 45 -0.68 1.25 5.48
CA LYS A 45 -1.69 2.03 4.76
C LYS A 45 -1.43 3.50 5.01
N PHE A 46 -1.45 4.30 3.96
CA PHE A 46 -1.17 5.73 4.06
C PHE A 46 -1.93 6.52 3.00
N PHE A 47 -2.35 7.72 3.42
CA PHE A 47 -2.81 8.76 2.52
C PHE A 47 -1.62 9.65 2.13
N PHE A 48 -1.59 10.09 0.88
CA PHE A 48 -0.53 10.96 0.38
C PHE A 48 -1.04 11.81 -0.77
N GLU A 49 -0.29 12.87 -1.05
CA GLU A 49 -0.53 13.77 -2.17
C GLU A 49 0.64 13.68 -3.15
N VAL A 50 0.35 13.87 -4.44
CA VAL A 50 1.34 13.93 -5.50
C VAL A 50 1.24 15.23 -6.28
N GLU A 51 2.40 15.76 -6.66
CA GLU A 51 2.52 16.85 -7.62
C GLU A 51 3.02 16.24 -8.94
N TYR A 52 2.24 16.35 -10.01
CA TYR A 52 2.63 15.87 -11.33
C TYR A 52 3.49 16.90 -12.08
N GLN A 53 4.24 16.44 -13.08
CA GLN A 53 5.05 17.31 -13.93
C GLN A 53 4.16 18.25 -14.74
N ARG A 54 3.08 17.70 -15.30
CA ARG A 54 2.03 18.38 -16.07
C ARG A 54 0.66 18.03 -15.48
N ASP A 55 -0.25 18.99 -15.47
CA ASP A 55 -1.65 18.76 -15.09
C ASP A 55 -2.41 18.16 -16.27
N ASP A 56 -2.72 16.86 -16.16
CA ASP A 56 -3.53 16.11 -17.11
C ASP A 56 -4.92 15.77 -16.52
N GLY A 57 -5.36 16.49 -15.48
CA GLY A 57 -6.63 16.22 -14.77
C GLY A 57 -6.60 14.98 -13.86
N LEU A 58 -5.40 14.48 -13.53
CA LEU A 58 -5.22 13.33 -12.64
C LEU A 58 -5.48 13.70 -11.18
N HIS A 59 -6.08 12.79 -10.42
CA HIS A 59 -6.25 12.98 -8.98
C HIS A 59 -4.90 13.07 -8.27
N THR A 60 -4.78 14.05 -7.36
CA THR A 60 -3.54 14.32 -6.62
C THR A 60 -3.56 13.76 -5.20
N ARG A 61 -4.73 13.47 -4.62
CA ARG A 61 -4.88 12.92 -3.26
C ARG A 61 -5.18 11.42 -3.35
N LEU A 62 -4.28 10.61 -2.82
CA LEU A 62 -4.23 9.18 -3.07
C LEU A 62 -4.15 8.37 -1.76
N PHE A 63 -4.54 7.10 -1.88
CA PHE A 63 -4.43 6.11 -0.82
C PHE A 63 -3.67 4.90 -1.36
N ALA A 64 -2.74 4.37 -0.56
CA ALA A 64 -2.08 3.11 -0.88
C ALA A 64 -2.10 2.15 0.31
N LYS A 65 -2.30 0.87 -0.02
CA LYS A 65 -2.10 -0.27 0.88
C LYS A 65 -0.90 -1.05 0.35
N VAL A 66 0.14 -1.15 1.17
CA VAL A 66 1.36 -1.89 0.87
C VAL A 66 1.42 -3.11 1.79
N PRO A 67 1.33 -4.33 1.26
CA PRO A 67 1.53 -5.55 2.04
C PRO A 67 2.87 -5.52 2.78
N TYR A 68 2.91 -6.01 4.01
CA TYR A 68 4.19 -6.21 4.69
C TYR A 68 4.97 -7.34 4.01
N PRO A 69 6.31 -7.27 3.98
CA PRO A 69 7.11 -8.35 3.43
C PRO A 69 6.86 -9.65 4.20
N MET A 70 6.81 -10.76 3.47
CA MET A 70 6.85 -12.11 4.03
C MET A 70 8.31 -12.47 4.29
N ASP A 71 8.94 -11.80 5.25
CA ASP A 71 10.27 -12.19 5.74
C ASP A 71 10.15 -13.06 7.00
N THR A 72 11.12 -13.96 7.18
CA THR A 72 11.15 -14.91 8.31
C THR A 72 11.44 -14.26 9.66
N LYS A 73 11.67 -12.94 9.71
CA LYS A 73 11.96 -12.18 10.94
C LYS A 73 10.76 -11.48 11.52
N THR A 74 9.78 -11.13 10.70
CA THR A 74 8.55 -10.51 11.16
C THR A 74 7.50 -11.59 11.36
N HIS A 75 6.89 -11.66 12.54
CA HIS A 75 5.68 -12.46 12.80
C HIS A 75 4.47 -11.90 12.00
N SER A 76 4.58 -11.81 10.67
CA SER A 76 3.50 -11.47 9.75
C SER A 76 2.35 -12.49 9.83
N ASP A 77 2.57 -13.61 10.51
CA ASP A 77 1.58 -14.52 11.10
C ASP A 77 0.39 -13.80 11.76
N ARG A 78 0.64 -12.73 12.53
CA ARG A 78 -0.44 -11.99 13.21
C ARG A 78 -1.17 -11.02 12.27
N LEU A 79 -0.59 -10.70 11.11
CA LEU A 79 -1.09 -9.72 10.14
C LEU A 79 -1.78 -10.36 8.94
N SER A 80 -1.57 -11.64 8.68
CA SER A 80 -2.18 -12.37 7.56
C SER A 80 -3.52 -13.03 7.92
N SER A 81 -3.79 -13.26 9.21
CA SER A 81 -4.99 -13.94 9.69
C SER A 81 -5.90 -13.03 10.51
N SER A 82 -7.16 -12.87 10.10
CA SER A 82 -8.22 -12.31 10.96
C SER A 82 -8.70 -13.31 12.02
N VAL A 83 -8.02 -14.47 12.14
CA VAL A 83 -8.32 -15.60 13.03
C VAL A 83 -8.59 -15.19 14.47
N TYR A 84 -7.96 -14.13 14.96
CA TYR A 84 -8.12 -13.66 16.34
C TYR A 84 -9.06 -12.45 16.50
N LYS A 85 -9.75 -12.00 15.45
CA LYS A 85 -10.51 -10.73 15.49
C LYS A 85 -12.02 -10.84 15.67
N GLN A 86 -12.67 -12.01 15.68
CA GLN A 86 -14.14 -12.07 15.81
C GLN A 86 -14.62 -13.21 16.73
N PRO A 87 -15.72 -13.05 17.51
CA PRO A 87 -16.38 -14.13 18.23
C PRO A 87 -17.25 -14.98 17.28
N GLN A 88 -16.67 -15.49 16.20
CA GLN A 88 -17.38 -16.28 15.19
C GLN A 88 -17.13 -17.76 15.38
N GLU A 89 -18.17 -18.59 15.12
CA GLU A 89 -18.07 -20.05 15.14
C GLU A 89 -17.23 -20.62 13.97
N LEU A 90 -16.93 -19.78 12.97
CA LEU A 90 -16.15 -20.14 11.80
C LEU A 90 -14.81 -19.39 11.82
N TYR A 91 -13.71 -20.14 11.78
CA TYR A 91 -12.35 -19.61 11.78
C TYR A 91 -11.82 -19.46 10.36
N GLU A 92 -11.14 -18.35 10.08
CA GLU A 92 -10.43 -18.12 8.81
C GLU A 92 -9.19 -19.03 8.73
N LEU A 93 -9.17 -19.99 7.81
CA LEU A 93 -7.97 -20.80 7.55
C LEU A 93 -7.05 -20.05 6.59
N ASN A 94 -5.84 -19.69 7.05
CA ASN A 94 -4.79 -19.20 6.18
C ASN A 94 -4.17 -20.39 5.43
N THR A 95 -4.56 -20.60 4.17
CA THR A 95 -4.13 -21.73 3.33
C THR A 95 -2.65 -21.72 2.97
N TYR A 96 -1.96 -20.58 3.12
CA TYR A 96 -0.50 -20.51 2.97
C TYR A 96 0.25 -21.24 4.09
N ARG A 97 -0.39 -21.54 5.24
CA ARG A 97 0.19 -22.34 6.34
C ARG A 97 0.14 -23.85 6.13
N LEU A 98 -0.68 -24.34 5.18
CA LEU A 98 -0.88 -25.79 4.99
C LEU A 98 0.19 -26.42 4.08
N LEU A 99 1.07 -25.59 3.51
CA LEU A 99 2.11 -25.98 2.56
C LEU A 99 3.53 -25.69 3.08
N GLU A 100 3.66 -25.27 4.35
CA GLU A 100 4.92 -25.27 5.12
C GLU A 100 5.02 -26.54 5.96
#